data_AF-A0A1B6GRU7-F1
#
_entry.id   AF-A0A1B6GRU7-F1
#
_cell.length_a   1.000
_cell.length_b   1.000
_cell.length_c   1.000
_cell.angle_alpha   90.00
_cell.angle_beta   90.00
_cell.angle_gamma   90.00
#
_symmetry.space_group_name_H-M   'P 1'
#
loop_
_entity.id
_entity.type
_entity.pdbx_description
1 polymer ?
#
loop_
_entity_poly.entity_id
_entity_poly.type
_entity_poly.pdbx_seq_one_letter_code
_entity_poly.pdbx_strand_id
1 'polypeptide(L)'
;MSVEVPSTLEIIGDEDSSVKKTKKKKLLKKGIIYVSTIPPFMNVTKITEIMSQYGEVGRVFLQPAKSKKPGKKPSKHFTEGWVEFLSKRVAKEVAANLNNTMIGGRKKSRYYDYIWNLKYLPRFKWVHLNERLEYERAVLKQKLRTEIEQAKRESSHFAHTVELSEKLKRKKVKNQEPVTTEKIQRLDMFKQRKTEEEILKKKKQIK
;
A
#
# COMPACT_ATOMS: atom_id res chain seq x y z
N MET A 1 -28.10 62.22 -16.09
CA MET A 1 -29.54 62.42 -15.93
C MET A 1 -30.15 61.12 -15.46
N SER A 2 -30.53 61.08 -14.20
CA SER A 2 -31.38 60.05 -13.61
C SER A 2 -32.78 60.15 -14.21
N VAL A 3 -33.41 59.01 -14.51
CA VAL A 3 -34.86 58.85 -14.39
C VAL A 3 -35.14 57.39 -13.98
N GLU A 4 -36.00 57.28 -12.97
CA GLU A 4 -36.36 56.12 -12.17
C GLU A 4 -37.32 55.16 -12.90
N VAL A 5 -37.35 53.90 -12.46
CA VAL A 5 -38.54 53.03 -12.60
C VAL A 5 -38.73 52.27 -11.27
N PRO A 6 -39.95 52.20 -10.71
CA PRO A 6 -40.16 52.05 -9.27
C PRO A 6 -40.33 50.61 -8.77
N SER A 7 -40.01 50.48 -7.48
CA SER A 7 -40.53 49.55 -6.47
C SER A 7 -41.96 49.05 -6.72
N THR A 8 -42.17 47.74 -6.56
CA THR A 8 -43.26 47.19 -5.73
C THR A 8 -42.98 45.74 -5.34
N LEU A 9 -43.00 45.53 -4.03
CA LEU A 9 -43.12 44.24 -3.35
C LEU A 9 -44.53 43.68 -3.55
N GLU A 10 -44.64 42.40 -3.91
CA GLU A 10 -45.66 41.54 -3.33
C GLU A 10 -45.04 40.22 -2.90
N ILE A 11 -45.04 40.05 -1.58
CA ILE A 11 -44.70 38.84 -0.83
C ILE A 11 -45.90 37.91 -0.93
N ILE A 12 -45.73 36.71 -1.49
CA ILE A 12 -46.70 35.63 -1.35
C ILE A 12 -45.98 34.33 -1.02
N GLY A 13 -46.16 33.90 0.23
CA GLY A 13 -46.44 32.50 0.57
C GLY A 13 -45.23 31.57 0.73
N ASP A 14 -44.67 31.56 1.93
CA ASP A 14 -43.97 30.42 2.50
C ASP A 14 -44.92 29.21 2.61
N GLU A 15 -44.72 28.15 1.82
CA GLU A 15 -45.17 26.79 2.18
C GLU A 15 -44.18 25.71 1.71
N ASP A 16 -43.96 24.76 2.62
CA ASP A 16 -43.30 23.46 2.47
C ASP A 16 -41.77 23.38 2.45
N SER A 17 -41.24 23.70 3.63
CA SER A 17 -40.03 23.16 4.23
C SER A 17 -40.01 21.61 4.34
N SER A 18 -39.93 20.90 3.21
CA SER A 18 -39.57 19.47 3.19
C SER A 18 -38.03 19.30 3.14
N VAL A 19 -37.33 19.80 4.16
CA VAL A 19 -35.93 19.41 4.40
C VAL A 19 -35.94 17.97 4.93
N LYS A 20 -35.85 17.00 4.00
CA LYS A 20 -35.69 15.58 4.30
C LYS A 20 -34.43 15.42 5.16
N LYS A 21 -34.60 15.34 6.48
CA LYS A 21 -33.58 14.94 7.45
C LYS A 21 -33.05 13.57 7.03
N THR A 22 -31.95 13.56 6.28
CA THR A 22 -31.22 12.35 5.92
C THR A 22 -30.62 11.77 7.20
N LYS A 23 -31.37 10.84 7.81
CA LYS A 23 -30.85 9.98 8.88
C LYS A 23 -29.48 9.49 8.43
N LYS A 24 -28.41 9.86 9.16
CA LYS A 24 -27.04 9.38 8.91
C LYS A 24 -27.11 7.85 8.78
N LYS A 25 -27.10 7.35 7.54
CA LYS A 25 -27.13 5.91 7.27
C LYS A 25 -25.88 5.37 7.94
N LYS A 26 -26.04 4.59 9.01
CA LYS A 26 -24.93 3.86 9.63
C LYS A 26 -24.19 3.18 8.47
N LEU A 27 -22.91 3.50 8.28
CA LEU A 27 -22.11 2.96 7.19
C LEU A 27 -22.22 1.44 7.22
N LEU A 28 -23.02 0.90 6.29
CA LEU A 28 -23.24 -0.53 6.22
C LEU A 28 -21.90 -1.19 5.92
N LYS A 29 -21.61 -2.27 6.65
CA LYS A 29 -20.40 -3.04 6.40
C LYS A 29 -20.55 -3.70 5.03
N LYS A 30 -19.61 -3.42 4.13
CA LYS A 30 -19.52 -4.03 2.81
C LYS A 30 -19.26 -5.54 2.91
N GLY A 31 -19.70 -6.28 1.92
CA GLY A 31 -19.46 -7.72 1.80
C GLY A 31 -18.99 -8.07 0.40
N ILE A 32 -18.10 -9.05 0.28
CA ILE A 32 -17.56 -9.49 -1.01
C ILE A 32 -18.00 -10.93 -1.26
N ILE A 33 -18.44 -11.18 -2.48
CA ILE A 33 -18.74 -12.50 -3.01
C ILE A 33 -17.64 -12.88 -4.00
N TYR A 34 -17.11 -14.07 -3.83
CA TYR A 34 -16.24 -14.73 -4.79
C TYR A 34 -17.07 -15.52 -5.80
N VAL A 35 -16.73 -15.36 -7.08
CA VAL A 35 -17.32 -16.05 -8.22
C VAL A 35 -16.26 -16.97 -8.80
N SER A 36 -16.44 -18.29 -8.66
CA SER A 36 -15.41 -19.26 -9.04
C SER A 36 -15.34 -19.52 -10.54
N THR A 37 -16.46 -19.37 -11.25
CA THR A 37 -16.54 -19.70 -12.67
C THR A 37 -17.41 -18.69 -13.37
N ILE A 38 -16.87 -18.09 -14.43
CA ILE A 38 -17.55 -17.06 -15.22
C ILE A 38 -17.77 -17.62 -16.62
N PRO A 39 -19.02 -17.62 -17.12
CA PRO A 39 -19.29 -18.04 -18.49
C PRO A 39 -18.48 -17.25 -19.52
N PRO A 40 -18.12 -17.86 -20.65
CA PRO A 40 -17.46 -17.15 -21.74
C PRO A 40 -18.35 -15.99 -22.23
N PHE A 41 -17.73 -14.88 -22.62
CA PHE A 41 -18.40 -13.65 -23.10
C PHE A 41 -19.18 -12.85 -22.04
N MET A 42 -19.18 -13.30 -20.78
CA MET A 42 -19.74 -12.52 -19.69
C MET A 42 -18.76 -11.40 -19.28
N ASN A 43 -19.24 -10.15 -19.31
CA ASN A 43 -18.47 -8.97 -18.92
C ASN A 43 -18.84 -8.49 -17.52
N VAL A 44 -17.99 -7.63 -16.95
CA VAL A 44 -18.23 -6.94 -15.67
C VAL A 44 -19.63 -6.31 -15.64
N THR A 45 -20.00 -5.58 -16.71
CA THR A 45 -21.31 -4.91 -16.82
C THR A 45 -22.48 -5.88 -16.69
N LYS A 46 -22.41 -7.07 -17.29
CA LYS A 46 -23.49 -8.06 -17.22
C LYS A 46 -23.62 -8.70 -15.85
N ILE A 47 -22.49 -8.96 -15.19
CA ILE A 47 -22.51 -9.44 -13.80
C ILE A 47 -23.09 -8.38 -12.89
N THR A 48 -22.68 -7.12 -13.04
CA THR A 48 -23.25 -6.00 -12.28
C THR A 48 -24.75 -5.87 -12.53
N GLU A 49 -25.22 -5.95 -13.78
CA GLU A 49 -26.64 -5.87 -14.11
C GLU A 49 -27.47 -6.97 -13.43
N ILE A 50 -27.00 -8.23 -13.47
CA ILE A 50 -27.69 -9.37 -12.82
C ILE A 50 -27.65 -9.22 -11.30
N MET A 51 -26.47 -8.94 -10.74
CA MET A 51 -26.29 -8.83 -9.29
C MET A 51 -27.00 -7.60 -8.70
N SER A 52 -27.17 -6.54 -9.50
CA SER A 52 -27.87 -5.32 -9.08
C SER A 52 -29.37 -5.56 -8.84
N GLN A 53 -29.96 -6.64 -9.37
CA GLN A 53 -31.36 -7.00 -9.09
C GLN A 53 -31.59 -7.42 -7.64
N TYR A 54 -30.53 -7.93 -6.98
CA TYR A 54 -30.59 -8.41 -5.61
C TYR A 54 -30.14 -7.35 -4.59
N GLY A 55 -29.37 -6.35 -5.03
CA GLY A 55 -29.02 -5.20 -4.19
C GLY A 55 -27.93 -4.32 -4.78
N GLU A 56 -27.52 -3.29 -4.03
CA GLU A 56 -26.57 -2.29 -4.50
C GLU A 56 -25.13 -2.86 -4.58
N VAL A 57 -24.66 -3.00 -5.81
CA VAL A 57 -23.31 -3.48 -6.16
C VAL A 57 -22.35 -2.28 -6.18
N GLY A 58 -21.20 -2.43 -5.56
CA GLY A 58 -20.10 -1.49 -5.61
C GLY A 58 -19.08 -1.90 -6.68
N ARG A 59 -17.91 -2.34 -6.24
CA ARG A 59 -16.80 -2.71 -7.12
C ARG A 59 -16.93 -4.14 -7.63
N VAL A 60 -16.56 -4.36 -8.89
CA VAL A 60 -16.51 -5.70 -9.49
C VAL A 60 -15.18 -5.86 -10.22
N PHE A 61 -14.51 -6.97 -9.97
CA PHE A 61 -13.24 -7.30 -10.59
C PHE A 61 -13.30 -8.72 -11.11
N LEU A 62 -12.94 -8.90 -12.37
CA LEU A 62 -12.87 -10.19 -13.01
C LEU A 62 -11.42 -10.43 -13.43
N GLN A 63 -10.87 -11.56 -13.00
CA GLN A 63 -9.53 -11.96 -13.37
C GLN A 63 -9.53 -12.47 -14.80
N PRO A 64 -8.82 -11.80 -15.73
CA PRO A 64 -8.71 -12.29 -17.09
C PRO A 64 -7.94 -13.61 -17.12
N ALA A 65 -8.41 -14.55 -17.94
CA ALA A 65 -7.68 -15.79 -18.16
C ALA A 65 -6.33 -15.47 -18.81
N LYS A 66 -5.24 -16.05 -18.28
CA LYS A 66 -3.92 -15.92 -18.89
C LYS A 66 -3.97 -16.53 -20.29
N SER A 67 -3.60 -15.75 -21.31
CA SER A 67 -3.46 -16.29 -22.67
C SER A 67 -2.38 -17.38 -22.64
N LYS A 68 -2.73 -18.60 -23.08
CA LYS A 68 -1.77 -19.71 -23.19
C LYS A 68 -0.72 -19.49 -24.28
N LYS A 69 -0.90 -18.49 -25.16
CA LYS A 69 0.03 -18.18 -26.26
C LYS A 69 0.55 -16.74 -26.14
N PRO A 70 1.88 -16.52 -26.10
CA PRO A 70 2.43 -15.17 -26.15
C PRO A 70 2.05 -14.51 -27.49
N GLY A 71 1.61 -13.25 -27.44
CA GLY A 71 1.32 -12.44 -28.64
C GLY A 71 -0.12 -12.47 -29.16
N LYS A 72 -0.99 -13.39 -28.71
CA LYS A 72 -2.42 -13.37 -29.09
C LYS A 72 -3.24 -12.63 -28.04
N LYS A 73 -4.18 -11.78 -28.49
CA LYS A 73 -5.11 -11.08 -27.60
C LYS A 73 -5.74 -12.11 -26.65
N PRO A 74 -5.70 -11.89 -25.32
CA PRO A 74 -6.32 -12.82 -24.38
C PRO A 74 -7.78 -12.97 -24.77
N SER A 75 -8.26 -14.21 -24.84
CA SER A 75 -9.69 -14.43 -25.08
C SER A 75 -10.48 -13.67 -24.01
N LYS A 76 -11.66 -13.13 -24.36
CA LYS A 76 -12.57 -12.43 -23.44
C LYS A 76 -13.22 -13.43 -22.48
N HIS A 77 -12.37 -14.15 -21.74
CA HIS A 77 -12.70 -15.20 -20.82
C HIS A 77 -12.06 -14.81 -19.49
N PHE A 78 -12.87 -14.84 -18.45
CA PHE A 78 -12.45 -14.56 -17.10
C PHE A 78 -12.48 -15.88 -16.34
N THR A 79 -11.47 -16.13 -15.51
CA THR A 79 -11.43 -17.36 -14.71
C THR A 79 -12.25 -17.20 -13.45
N GLU A 80 -12.03 -16.10 -12.75
CA GLU A 80 -12.55 -15.86 -11.40
C GLU A 80 -13.01 -14.41 -11.28
N GLY A 81 -13.88 -14.14 -10.30
CA GLY A 81 -14.41 -12.80 -10.06
C GLY A 81 -14.67 -12.49 -8.60
N TRP A 82 -14.67 -11.21 -8.27
CA TRP A 82 -15.01 -10.68 -6.97
C TRP A 82 -16.02 -9.54 -7.14
N VAL A 83 -17.13 -9.66 -6.42
CA VAL A 83 -18.24 -8.70 -6.44
C VAL A 83 -18.39 -8.12 -5.04
N GLU A 84 -18.21 -6.80 -4.90
CA GLU A 84 -18.46 -6.07 -3.66
C GLU A 84 -19.91 -5.58 -3.63
N PHE A 85 -20.63 -5.93 -2.58
CA PHE A 85 -21.93 -5.34 -2.23
C PHE A 85 -21.75 -4.32 -1.11
N LEU A 86 -22.57 -3.27 -1.11
CA LEU A 86 -22.55 -2.26 -0.05
C LEU A 86 -22.99 -2.82 1.31
N SER A 87 -23.83 -3.85 1.31
CA SER A 87 -24.31 -4.52 2.52
C SER A 87 -23.87 -5.98 2.56
N LYS A 88 -23.14 -6.37 3.62
CA LYS A 88 -22.75 -7.76 3.85
C LYS A 88 -23.93 -8.69 4.11
N ARG A 89 -25.10 -8.16 4.49
CA ARG A 89 -26.32 -8.98 4.70
C ARG A 89 -26.82 -9.48 3.35
N VAL A 90 -26.97 -8.55 2.40
CA VAL A 90 -27.33 -8.85 1.01
C VAL A 90 -26.30 -9.79 0.39
N ALA A 91 -24.99 -9.54 0.60
CA ALA A 91 -23.96 -10.42 0.08
C ALA A 91 -24.09 -11.88 0.54
N LYS A 92 -24.44 -12.10 1.83
CA LYS A 92 -24.65 -13.44 2.38
C LYS A 92 -25.89 -14.11 1.79
N GLU A 93 -26.98 -13.36 1.69
CA GLU A 93 -28.24 -13.84 1.15
C GLU A 93 -28.12 -14.20 -0.33
N VAL A 94 -27.51 -13.33 -1.14
CA VAL A 94 -27.23 -13.60 -2.55
C VAL A 94 -26.34 -14.83 -2.69
N ALA A 95 -25.28 -14.94 -1.90
CA ALA A 95 -24.43 -16.12 -1.96
C ALA A 95 -25.16 -17.41 -1.53
N ALA A 96 -26.14 -17.35 -0.62
CA ALA A 96 -26.91 -18.52 -0.23
C ALA A 96 -27.97 -18.90 -1.28
N ASN A 97 -28.67 -17.90 -1.82
CA ASN A 97 -29.82 -18.12 -2.72
C ASN A 97 -29.41 -18.35 -4.17
N LEU A 98 -28.40 -17.63 -4.65
CA LEU A 98 -27.98 -17.66 -6.06
C LEU A 98 -26.92 -18.73 -6.31
N ASN A 99 -26.26 -19.26 -5.27
CA ASN A 99 -25.32 -20.36 -5.44
C ASN A 99 -26.03 -21.63 -5.94
N ASN A 100 -25.40 -22.32 -6.90
CA ASN A 100 -25.93 -23.50 -7.59
C ASN A 100 -27.22 -23.26 -8.40
N THR A 101 -27.55 -22.02 -8.73
CA THR A 101 -28.68 -21.70 -9.60
C THR A 101 -28.22 -21.48 -11.05
N MET A 102 -29.12 -21.73 -12.00
CA MET A 102 -28.86 -21.45 -13.42
C MET A 102 -28.74 -19.94 -13.66
N ILE A 103 -27.75 -19.54 -14.45
CA ILE A 103 -27.49 -18.13 -14.77
C ILE A 103 -28.57 -17.59 -15.72
N GLY A 104 -28.94 -18.39 -16.72
CA GLY A 104 -29.99 -18.06 -17.68
C GLY A 104 -31.33 -18.64 -17.27
N GLY A 105 -32.35 -17.81 -17.07
CA GLY A 105 -33.73 -18.30 -16.87
C GLY A 105 -34.42 -18.74 -18.16
N ARG A 106 -34.11 -18.12 -19.30
CA ARG A 106 -34.74 -18.42 -20.60
C ARG A 106 -33.90 -19.41 -21.39
N LYS A 107 -34.53 -20.41 -22.03
CA LYS A 107 -33.87 -21.42 -22.89
C LYS A 107 -33.07 -20.83 -24.06
N LYS A 108 -33.46 -19.66 -24.57
CA LYS A 108 -32.72 -18.94 -25.63
C LYS A 108 -31.54 -18.11 -25.10
N SER A 109 -31.34 -18.05 -23.78
CA SER A 109 -30.24 -17.30 -23.18
C SER A 109 -28.91 -17.96 -23.51
N ARG A 110 -27.89 -17.15 -23.83
CA ARG A 110 -26.52 -17.61 -24.08
C ARG A 110 -25.91 -18.34 -22.87
N TYR A 111 -26.44 -18.10 -21.68
CA TYR A 111 -25.91 -18.60 -20.40
C TYR A 111 -26.82 -19.66 -19.76
N TYR A 112 -27.72 -20.28 -20.52
CA TYR A 112 -28.70 -21.23 -20.00
C TYR A 112 -28.05 -22.45 -19.31
N ASP A 113 -27.02 -23.03 -19.93
CA ASP A 113 -26.36 -24.24 -19.43
C ASP A 113 -25.37 -23.98 -18.28
N TYR A 114 -25.14 -22.71 -17.93
CA TYR A 114 -24.16 -22.35 -16.91
C TYR A 114 -24.83 -22.13 -15.56
N ILE A 115 -24.12 -22.55 -14.51
CA ILE A 115 -24.56 -22.48 -13.12
C ILE A 115 -23.67 -21.50 -12.36
N TRP A 116 -24.27 -20.73 -11.45
CA TRP A 116 -23.55 -19.86 -10.53
C TRP A 116 -22.81 -20.67 -9.46
N ASN A 117 -21.51 -20.40 -9.30
CA ASN A 117 -20.73 -20.88 -8.15
C ASN A 117 -20.23 -19.67 -7.36
N LEU A 118 -20.89 -19.40 -6.24
CA LEU A 118 -20.74 -18.19 -5.45
C LEU A 118 -20.37 -18.53 -4.01
N LYS A 119 -19.39 -17.82 -3.46
CA LYS A 119 -18.98 -17.96 -2.06
C LYS A 119 -18.87 -16.61 -1.40
N TYR A 120 -19.60 -16.40 -0.31
CA TYR A 120 -19.38 -15.23 0.55
C TYR A 120 -18.04 -15.34 1.27
N LEU A 121 -17.24 -14.26 1.24
CA LEU A 121 -15.96 -14.19 1.94
C LEU A 121 -16.10 -13.39 3.25
N PRO A 122 -16.12 -14.06 4.43
CA PRO A 122 -16.21 -13.37 5.70
C PRO A 122 -14.93 -12.59 5.99
N ARG A 123 -15.06 -11.38 6.57
CA ARG A 123 -13.94 -10.49 6.95
C ARG A 123 -13.03 -10.06 5.80
N PHE A 124 -13.36 -10.40 4.56
CA PHE A 124 -12.60 -10.02 3.39
C PHE A 124 -12.97 -8.60 2.95
N LYS A 125 -11.96 -7.78 2.65
CA LYS A 125 -12.10 -6.42 2.15
C LYS A 125 -11.46 -6.32 0.77
N TRP A 126 -11.90 -5.35 -0.03
CA TRP A 126 -11.39 -5.16 -1.39
C TRP A 126 -9.86 -4.99 -1.44
N VAL A 127 -9.29 -4.34 -0.42
CA VAL A 127 -7.84 -4.14 -0.27
C VAL A 127 -7.07 -5.48 -0.27
N HIS A 128 -7.66 -6.54 0.30
CA HIS A 128 -7.00 -7.84 0.41
C HIS A 128 -6.83 -8.54 -0.95
N LEU A 129 -7.54 -8.10 -2.00
CA LEU A 129 -7.40 -8.66 -3.34
C LEU A 129 -6.00 -8.39 -3.93
N ASN A 130 -5.43 -7.23 -3.64
CA ASN A 130 -4.10 -6.82 -4.13
C ASN A 130 -2.98 -7.06 -3.10
N GLU A 131 -3.35 -7.36 -1.86
CA GLU A 131 -2.44 -7.38 -0.71
C GLU A 131 -1.25 -8.33 -0.91
N ARG A 132 -1.46 -9.52 -1.48
CA ARG A 132 -0.34 -10.46 -1.75
C ARG A 132 0.71 -9.85 -2.68
N LEU A 133 0.26 -9.25 -3.77
CA LEU A 133 1.14 -8.70 -4.80
C LEU A 133 1.81 -7.41 -4.31
N GLU A 134 1.10 -6.59 -3.52
CA GLU A 134 1.66 -5.42 -2.85
C GLU A 134 2.66 -5.81 -1.76
N TYR A 135 2.39 -6.87 -0.99
CA TYR A 135 3.29 -7.40 0.02
C TYR A 135 4.60 -7.91 -0.60
N GLU A 136 4.52 -8.73 -1.65
CA GLU A 136 5.71 -9.21 -2.37
C GLU A 136 6.56 -8.05 -2.92
N ARG A 137 5.91 -7.02 -3.49
CA ARG A 137 6.59 -5.80 -3.96
C ARG A 137 7.21 -4.99 -2.82
N ALA A 138 6.52 -4.87 -1.68
CA ALA A 138 7.00 -4.13 -0.52
C ALA A 138 8.23 -4.80 0.09
N VAL A 139 8.21 -6.13 0.23
CA VAL A 139 9.34 -6.93 0.72
C VAL A 139 10.55 -6.76 -0.20
N LEU A 140 10.36 -6.87 -1.52
CA LEU A 140 11.44 -6.68 -2.49
C LEU A 140 12.03 -5.26 -2.42
N LYS A 141 11.17 -4.24 -2.35
CA LYS A 141 11.59 -2.84 -2.23
C LYS A 141 12.36 -2.59 -0.93
N GLN A 142 11.96 -3.23 0.17
CA GLN A 142 12.64 -3.12 1.45
C GLN A 142 14.03 -3.75 1.40
N LYS A 143 14.17 -4.96 0.84
CA LYS A 143 15.47 -5.62 0.65
C LYS A 143 16.42 -4.77 -0.20
N LEU A 144 15.93 -4.26 -1.32
CA LEU A 144 16.73 -3.38 -2.18
C LEU A 144 17.18 -2.12 -1.44
N ARG A 145 16.30 -1.50 -0.64
CA ARG A 145 16.68 -0.35 0.18
C ARG A 145 17.77 -0.69 1.19
N THR A 146 17.65 -1.82 1.89
CA THR A 146 18.66 -2.23 2.87
C THR A 146 20.01 -2.51 2.21
N GLU A 147 20.02 -3.12 1.02
CA GLU A 147 21.26 -3.35 0.24
C GLU A 147 21.91 -2.02 -0.20
N ILE A 148 21.11 -1.07 -0.70
CA ILE A 148 21.59 0.26 -1.08
C ILE A 148 22.13 1.02 0.15
N GLU A 149 21.44 0.95 1.28
CA GLU A 149 21.84 1.58 2.53
C GLU A 149 23.16 1.00 3.06
N GLN A 150 23.35 -0.31 2.96
CA GLN A 150 24.60 -0.97 3.32
C GLN A 150 25.75 -0.48 2.43
N ALA A 151 25.58 -0.53 1.11
CA ALA A 151 26.61 -0.07 0.16
C ALA A 151 26.95 1.42 0.36
N LYS A 152 25.95 2.27 0.63
CA LYS A 152 26.17 3.69 0.96
C LYS A 152 26.95 3.88 2.25
N ARG A 153 26.64 3.09 3.29
CA ARG A 153 27.34 3.13 4.58
C ARG A 153 28.80 2.74 4.41
N GLU A 154 29.07 1.67 3.68
CA GLU A 154 30.42 1.20 3.37
C GLU A 154 31.20 2.24 2.55
N SER A 155 30.60 2.79 1.50
CA SER A 155 31.21 3.84 0.66
C SER A 155 31.51 5.11 1.45
N SER A 156 30.57 5.57 2.30
CA SER A 156 30.74 6.76 3.13
C SER A 156 31.82 6.55 4.20
N HIS A 157 31.88 5.34 4.79
CA HIS A 157 32.93 4.97 5.74
C HIS A 157 34.32 4.96 5.09
N PHE A 158 34.41 4.43 3.87
CA PHE A 158 35.65 4.45 3.10
C PHE A 158 36.10 5.87 2.77
N ALA A 159 35.20 6.71 2.24
CA ALA A 159 35.49 8.12 1.94
C ALA A 159 36.02 8.87 3.16
N HIS A 160 35.35 8.74 4.30
CA HIS A 160 35.77 9.35 5.56
C HIS A 160 37.17 8.87 6.02
N THR A 161 37.46 7.58 5.88
CA THR A 161 38.76 7.00 6.25
C THR A 161 39.88 7.50 5.35
N VAL A 162 39.63 7.60 4.04
CA VAL A 162 40.58 8.17 3.07
C VAL A 162 40.87 9.63 3.41
N GLU A 163 39.84 10.46 3.63
CA GLU A 163 40.01 11.85 4.03
C GLU A 163 40.81 12.03 5.33
N LEU A 164 40.52 11.21 6.35
CA LEU A 164 41.28 11.21 7.61
C LEU A 164 42.75 10.85 7.36
N SER A 165 43.00 9.82 6.54
CA SER A 165 44.35 9.38 6.20
C SER A 165 45.14 10.48 5.47
N GLU A 166 44.51 11.20 4.54
CA GLU A 166 45.12 12.32 3.84
C GLU A 166 45.41 13.49 4.77
N LYS A 167 44.45 13.85 5.64
CA LYS A 167 44.65 14.90 6.66
C LYS A 167 45.81 14.57 7.60
N LEU A 168 45.93 13.31 8.03
CA LEU A 168 47.04 12.84 8.86
C LEU A 168 48.37 12.88 8.10
N LYS A 169 48.43 12.45 6.83
CA LYS A 169 49.62 12.59 6.00
C LYS A 169 50.06 14.05 5.85
N ARG A 170 49.12 14.96 5.53
CA ARG A 170 49.40 16.41 5.44
C ARG A 170 49.93 16.99 6.76
N LYS A 171 49.38 16.58 7.91
CA LYS A 171 49.87 16.99 9.24
C LYS A 171 51.28 16.45 9.53
N LYS A 172 51.57 15.19 9.19
CA LYS A 172 52.91 14.61 9.36
C LYS A 172 53.95 15.34 8.52
N VAL A 173 53.63 15.68 7.26
CA VAL A 173 54.52 16.47 6.40
C VAL A 173 54.75 17.87 6.98
N LYS A 174 53.70 18.55 7.50
CA LYS A 174 53.87 19.84 8.19
C LYS A 174 54.66 19.76 9.50
N ASN A 175 54.57 18.66 10.23
CA ASN A 175 55.31 18.45 11.49
C ASN A 175 56.73 17.87 11.29
N GLN A 176 57.15 17.60 10.04
CA GLN A 176 58.52 17.26 9.67
C GLN A 176 59.41 18.51 9.47
N GLU A 177 59.05 19.65 10.07
CA GLU A 177 60.04 20.70 10.31
C GLU A 177 61.06 20.18 11.34
N PRO A 178 62.37 20.45 11.17
CA PRO A 178 63.41 19.90 12.04
C PRO A 178 63.13 20.32 13.49
N VAL A 179 62.96 19.32 14.35
CA VAL A 179 62.68 19.51 15.78
C VAL A 179 63.91 20.16 16.41
N THR A 180 63.82 21.45 16.71
CA THR A 180 64.84 22.17 17.48
C THR A 180 64.83 21.69 18.93
N THR A 181 66.01 21.56 19.53
CA THR A 181 66.27 20.94 20.85
C THR A 181 65.38 21.47 21.98
N GLU A 182 64.92 22.72 21.88
CA GLU A 182 64.07 23.40 22.87
C GLU A 182 62.61 22.88 22.91
N LYS A 183 62.06 22.34 21.81
CA LYS A 183 60.70 21.80 21.80
C LYS A 183 60.60 20.41 22.47
N ILE A 184 61.69 19.65 22.47
CA ILE A 184 61.78 18.31 23.08
C ILE A 184 61.66 18.42 24.61
N GLN A 185 62.36 19.38 25.23
CA GLN A 185 62.28 19.63 26.68
C GLN A 185 60.88 20.03 27.18
N ARG A 186 60.05 20.69 26.34
CA ARG A 186 58.67 21.06 26.71
C ARG A 186 57.67 19.90 26.59
N LEU A 187 57.93 18.91 25.74
CA LEU A 187 57.06 17.74 25.57
C LEU A 187 57.22 16.73 26.72
N ASP A 188 58.42 16.62 27.29
CA ASP A 188 58.73 15.75 28.44
C ASP A 188 58.08 16.21 29.76
N MET A 189 57.45 17.38 29.80
CA MET A 189 56.76 17.89 30.99
C MET A 189 55.33 17.34 31.19
N PHE A 190 54.75 16.65 30.22
CA PHE A 190 53.41 16.09 30.37
C PHE A 190 53.43 14.71 31.06
N LYS A 191 53.04 14.68 32.34
CA LYS A 191 52.82 13.43 33.10
C LYS A 191 51.64 12.64 32.50
N GLN A 192 51.96 11.62 31.73
CA GLN A 192 50.95 10.73 31.14
C GLN A 192 50.21 9.93 32.24
N ARG A 193 48.88 9.92 32.18
CA ARG A 193 48.06 9.09 33.10
C ARG A 193 48.30 7.62 32.77
N LYS A 194 48.44 6.78 33.80
CA LYS A 194 48.62 5.33 33.65
C LYS A 194 47.40 4.71 32.96
N THR A 195 47.63 3.81 32.02
CA THR A 195 46.57 3.06 31.35
C THR A 195 45.89 2.08 32.32
N GLU A 196 44.66 1.68 32.02
CA GLU A 196 43.86 0.80 32.90
C GLU A 196 44.58 -0.53 33.19
N GLU A 197 45.33 -1.06 32.22
CA GLU A 197 46.16 -2.25 32.36
C GLU A 197 47.32 -2.08 33.37
N GLU A 198 47.98 -0.92 33.35
CA GLU A 198 49.04 -0.58 34.31
C GLU A 198 48.48 -0.39 35.72
N ILE A 199 47.29 0.22 35.85
CA ILE A 199 46.60 0.37 37.13
C ILE A 199 46.26 -1.01 37.71
N LEU A 200 45.82 -1.96 36.87
CA LEU A 200 45.49 -3.33 37.29
C LEU A 200 46.72 -4.12 37.73
N LYS A 201 47.83 -4.02 36.99
CA LYS A 201 49.11 -4.66 37.36
C LYS A 201 49.64 -4.13 38.69
N LYS A 202 49.56 -2.82 38.91
CA LYS A 202 50.02 -2.21 40.17
C LYS A 202 49.16 -2.64 41.37
N LYS A 203 47.84 -2.77 41.19
CA LYS A 203 46.93 -3.31 42.22
C LYS A 203 47.21 -4.78 42.54
N LYS A 204 47.66 -5.57 41.56
CA LYS A 204 48.02 -6.99 41.75
C LYS A 204 49.33 -7.20 42.51
N GLN A 205 50.26 -6.24 42.43
CA GLN A 205 51.54 -6.27 43.16
C GLN A 205 51.44 -5.78 44.61
N ILE A 206 50.32 -5.15 45.00
CA ILE A 206 50.07 -4.62 46.35
C ILE A 206 49.31 -5.65 47.22
N LYS A 207 49.01 -6.82 46.68
CA LYS A 207 48.31 -7.91 47.37
C LYS A 207 49.25 -9.09 47.54
#